data_AF-A0A973FQF5-F1
#
_entry.id   AF-A0A973FQF5-F1
#
_cell.length_a   1.000
_cell.length_b   1.000
_cell.length_c   1.000
_cell.angle_alpha   90.00
_cell.angle_beta   90.00
_cell.angle_gamma   90.00
#
_symmetry.space_group_name_H-M   'P 1'
#
loop_
_entity.id
_entity.type
_entity.pdbx_description
1 polymer ?
#
loop_
_entity_poly.entity_id
_entity_poly.type
_entity_poly.pdbx_seq_one_letter_code
_entity_poly.pdbx_strand_id
1 'polypeptide(L)' 'MTNPDIRLNRARVALEGLSVGDAFGERFFVNPDIVSNLISQRALPASPWAYTDDTEMARKIRKLKSESRRPGPAGRP' A
#
# COMPACT_ATOMS: atom_id res chain seq x y z
N MET A 1 12.16 -21.69 -9.56
CA MET A 1 12.11 -21.71 -8.07
C MET A 1 11.99 -20.26 -7.58
N THR A 2 10.90 -19.86 -6.90
CA THR A 2 10.82 -18.51 -6.33
C THR A 2 11.49 -18.48 -4.97
N ASN A 3 12.64 -17.78 -4.86
CA ASN A 3 13.30 -17.52 -3.59
C ASN A 3 12.32 -16.74 -2.67
N PRO A 4 12.01 -17.24 -1.45
CA PRO A 4 11.16 -16.55 -0.48
C PRO A 4 11.56 -15.09 -0.23
N ASP A 5 12.86 -14.79 -0.18
CA ASP A 5 13.38 -13.45 0.10
C ASP A 5 13.05 -12.47 -1.03
N ILE A 6 13.16 -12.93 -2.28
CA ILE A 6 12.79 -12.14 -3.46
C ILE A 6 11.30 -11.79 -3.42
N ARG A 7 10.43 -12.73 -3.00
CA ARG A 7 8.99 -12.46 -2.90
C ARG A 7 8.67 -11.48 -1.76
N LEU A 8 9.34 -11.62 -0.61
CA LEU A 8 9.17 -10.71 0.52
C LEU A 8 9.63 -9.29 0.16
N ASN A 9 10.77 -9.15 -0.52
CA ASN A 9 11.26 -7.85 -0.97
C ASN A 9 10.28 -7.20 -1.94
N ARG A 10 9.77 -7.95 -2.93
CA ARG A 10 8.75 -7.44 -3.86
C ARG A 10 7.47 -7.00 -3.13
N ALA A 11 7.00 -7.77 -2.16
CA ALA A 11 5.82 -7.42 -1.38
C ALA A 11 6.05 -6.16 -0.52
N ARG A 12 7.27 -5.97 0.00
CA ARG A 12 7.66 -4.75 0.72
C ARG A 12 7.61 -3.53 -0.18
N VAL A 13 8.30 -3.59 -1.33
CA VAL A 13 8.34 -2.50 -2.32
C VAL A 13 6.94 -2.17 -2.83
N ALA A 14 6.11 -3.18 -3.12
CA ALA A 14 4.75 -2.96 -3.57
C ALA A 14 3.89 -2.24 -2.52
N LEU A 15 4.03 -2.59 -1.23
CA LEU A 15 3.28 -1.93 -0.16
C LEU A 15 3.78 -0.52 0.15
N GLU A 16 5.08 -0.26 0.04
CA GLU A 16 5.62 1.09 0.12
C GLU A 16 5.06 1.96 -1.02
N GLY A 17 5.10 1.45 -2.26
CA GLY A 17 4.51 2.14 -3.41
C GLY A 17 3.01 2.37 -3.27
N LEU A 18 2.26 1.37 -2.79
CA LEU A 18 0.83 1.51 -2.49
C LEU A 18 0.58 2.63 -1.48
N SER A 19 1.32 2.66 -0.36
CA SER A 19 1.11 3.68 0.67
C SER A 19 1.34 5.11 0.18
N VAL A 20 2.33 5.32 -0.69
CA VAL A 20 2.61 6.62 -1.30
C VAL A 20 1.55 6.99 -2.34
N GLY A 21 1.17 6.04 -3.20
CA GLY A 21 0.17 6.25 -4.24
C GLY A 21 -1.22 6.53 -3.68
N ASP A 22 -1.63 5.79 -2.66
CA ASP A 22 -2.87 5.98 -1.90
C ASP A 22 -2.89 7.37 -1.23
N ALA A 23 -1.88 7.68 -0.42
CA ALA A 23 -1.81 8.96 0.29
C ALA A 23 -1.77 10.18 -0.64
N PHE A 24 -1.08 10.07 -1.77
CA PHE A 24 -1.03 11.12 -2.78
C PHE A 24 -2.33 11.20 -3.58
N GLY A 25 -2.82 10.08 -4.09
CA GLY A 25 -4.03 9.99 -4.90
C GLY A 25 -5.26 10.51 -4.16
N GLU A 26 -5.36 10.23 -2.85
CA GLU A 26 -6.44 10.71 -2.01
C GLU A 26 -6.58 12.25 -2.01
N ARG A 27 -5.49 12.99 -2.24
CA ARG A 27 -5.51 14.46 -2.29
C ARG A 27 -6.24 15.03 -3.51
N PHE A 28 -6.57 14.20 -4.50
CA PHE A 28 -7.22 14.60 -5.74
C PHE A 28 -8.72 14.29 -5.79
N PHE A 29 -9.29 13.64 -4.76
CA PHE A 29 -10.74 13.50 -4.60
C PHE A 29 -11.36 14.74 -3.95
N VAL A 30 -11.12 15.89 -4.56
CA VAL A 30 -11.63 17.20 -4.13
C VAL A 30 -12.29 17.92 -5.30
N ASN A 31 -12.62 19.21 -5.13
CA ASN A 31 -13.16 20.01 -6.23
C ASN A 31 -12.23 19.96 -7.47
N PRO A 32 -12.74 19.61 -8.67
CA PRO A 32 -11.96 19.53 -9.90
C PRO A 32 -11.18 20.79 -10.26
N ASP A 33 -11.69 21.98 -9.91
CA ASP A 33 -11.01 23.25 -10.21
C ASP A 33 -9.71 23.39 -9.39
N ILE A 34 -9.72 22.92 -8.13
CA ILE A 34 -8.52 22.88 -7.29
C ILE A 34 -7.48 21.95 -7.90
N VAL A 35 -7.92 20.75 -8.33
CA VAL A 35 -7.06 19.76 -8.98
C VAL A 35 -6.47 20.30 -10.28
N SER A 36 -7.29 20.89 -11.14
CA SER A 36 -6.87 21.48 -12.42
C SER A 36 -5.83 22.59 -12.22
N ASN A 37 -6.02 23.42 -11.19
CA ASN A 37 -5.07 24.47 -10.85
C ASN A 37 -3.72 23.90 -10.38
N LEU A 38 -3.73 22.88 -9.50
CA LEU A 38 -2.49 22.21 -9.05
C LEU A 38 -1.73 21.57 -10.22
N ILE A 39 -2.45 20.90 -11.13
CA ILE A 39 -1.86 20.30 -12.33
C ILE A 39 -1.24 21.37 -13.24
N SER A 40 -1.98 22.45 -13.50
CA SER A 40 -1.51 23.55 -14.36
C SER A 40 -0.24 24.22 -13.81
N GLN A 41 -0.16 24.35 -12.48
CA GLN A 41 1.01 24.92 -11.80
C GLN A 41 2.14 23.91 -11.57
N ARG A 42 1.94 22.62 -11.92
CA ARG A 42 2.83 21.51 -11.53
C ARG A 42 3.14 21.51 -10.02
N ALA A 43 2.15 21.90 -9.23
CA ALA A 43 2.25 22.01 -7.77
C ALA A 43 1.80 20.71 -7.09
N LEU A 44 2.38 20.44 -5.93
CA LEU A 44 1.99 19.31 -5.08
C LEU A 44 0.89 19.72 -4.09
N PRO A 45 -0.03 18.81 -3.75
CA PRO A 45 -0.97 19.04 -2.66
C PRO A 45 -0.22 19.19 -1.33
N ALA A 46 -0.73 20.04 -0.45
CA ALA A 46 -0.10 20.30 0.85
C ALA A 46 0.04 19.03 1.69
N SER A 47 1.17 18.89 2.39
CA SER A 47 1.35 17.88 3.43
C SER A 47 0.47 18.19 4.65
N PRO A 48 0.04 17.19 5.44
CA PRO A 48 0.41 15.77 5.34
C PRO A 48 -0.42 14.97 4.33
N TRP A 49 0.21 13.94 3.73
CA TRP A 49 -0.47 12.95 2.90
C TRP A 49 -0.74 11.71 3.74
N ALA A 50 -1.93 11.66 4.33
CA ALA A 50 -2.39 10.47 5.03
C ALA A 50 -2.87 9.42 4.02
N TYR A 51 -2.47 8.17 4.21
CA TYR A 51 -3.02 7.04 3.47
C TYR A 51 -4.45 6.70 3.93
N THR A 52 -5.19 5.95 3.13
CA THR A 52 -6.58 5.54 3.41
C THR A 52 -6.66 4.08 3.88
N ASP A 53 -7.88 3.56 3.98
CA ASP A 53 -8.13 2.16 4.32
C ASP A 53 -7.56 1.19 3.29
N ASP A 54 -7.31 1.61 2.03
CA ASP A 54 -6.66 0.80 1.01
C ASP A 54 -5.28 0.27 1.47
N THR A 55 -4.43 1.16 2.00
CA THR A 55 -3.11 0.77 2.54
C THR A 55 -3.23 -0.16 3.75
N GLU A 56 -4.17 0.12 4.65
CA GLU A 56 -4.40 -0.72 5.83
C GLU A 56 -4.92 -2.12 5.46
N MET A 57 -5.87 -2.21 4.53
CA MET A 57 -6.42 -3.45 4.03
C MET A 57 -5.34 -4.30 3.34
N ALA A 58 -4.52 -3.70 2.48
CA ALA A 58 -3.43 -4.40 1.81
C ALA A 58 -2.39 -4.96 2.80
N ARG A 59 -2.03 -4.18 3.83
CA ARG A 59 -1.14 -4.64 4.92
C ARG A 59 -1.72 -5.84 5.66
N LYS A 60 -3.01 -5.81 5.98
CA LYS A 60 -3.73 -6.90 6.67
C LYS A 60 -3.78 -8.16 5.81
N ILE A 61 -4.15 -8.05 4.54
CA ILE A 61 -4.19 -9.19 3.60
C ILE A 61 -2.81 -9.87 3.46
N ARG A 62 -1.74 -9.08 3.31
CA ARG A 62 -0.37 -9.63 3.26
C ARG A 62 -0.05 -10.38 4.57
N LYS A 63 -0.38 -9.81 5.73
CA LYS A 63 -0.12 -10.44 7.03
C LYS A 63 -0.85 -11.77 7.15
N LEU A 64 -2.14 -11.82 6.84
CA LEU A 64 -2.94 -13.05 6.85
C LEU A 64 -2.34 -14.13 5.93
N LYS A 65 -1.96 -13.78 4.70
CA LYS A 65 -1.31 -14.73 3.78
C LYS A 65 0.04 -15.25 4.27
N SER A 66 0.75 -14.51 5.10
CA SER A 66 2.00 -14.97 5.71
C SER A 66 1.76 -15.94 6.88
N GLU A 67 0.67 -15.76 7.63
CA GLU A 67 0.30 -16.58 8.77
C GLU A 67 -0.29 -17.93 8.32
N SER A 68 -1.17 -17.94 7.31
CA SER A 68 -1.73 -19.17 6.73
C SER A 68 -0.70 -20.07 6.03
N ARG A 69 0.53 -19.57 5.82
CA ARG A 69 1.63 -20.31 5.20
C ARG A 69 2.53 -21.01 6.23
N ARG A 70 2.31 -20.78 7.53
CA ARG A 70 2.96 -21.57 8.57
C ARG A 70 2.35 -22.97 8.57
N PRO A 71 3.16 -24.05 8.55
CA PRO A 71 2.60 -25.39 8.72
C PRO A 71 1.84 -25.43 10.05
N GLY A 72 0.64 -26.02 10.03
CA GLY A 72 -0.13 -26.27 11.25
C GLY A 72 0.71 -27.06 12.28
N PRO A 73 0.36 -27.01 13.57
CA PRO A 73 1.10 -27.75 14.58
C PRO A 73 1.19 -29.22 14.14
N ALA A 74 2.42 -29.73 14.03
CA ALA A 74 2.66 -31.14 13.76
C ALA A 74 1.83 -31.93 14.76
N GLY A 75 0.90 -32.75 14.24
CA GLY A 75 0.06 -33.61 15.07
C GLY A 75 0.97 -34.35 16.04
N ARG A 76 0.74 -34.15 17.34
CA ARG A 76 1.32 -35.03 18.35
C ARG A 76 0.78 -36.45 18.12
N PRO A 77 1.60 -37.48 18.41
CA PRO A 77 1.25 -38.88 18.15
C PRO A 77 -0.06 -39.29 18.82
#